data_AF-A0A8T2P5W5-F1
#
_entry.id   AF-A0A8T2P5W5-F1
#
_cell.length_a   1.000
_cell.length_b   1.000
_cell.length_c   1.000
_cell.angle_alpha   90.00
_cell.angle_beta   90.00
_cell.angle_gamma   90.00
#
_symmetry.space_group_name_H-M   'P 1'
#
loop_
_entity.id
_entity.type
_entity.pdbx_description
1 polymer ?
#
loop_
_entity_poly.entity_id
_entity_poly.type
_entity_poly.pdbx_seq_one_letter_code
_entity_poly.pdbx_strand_id
1 'polypeptide(L)'
;HEFTTTSQKTYERLNFRKAGTGVYHTVVFQAEGATLTDVHRFCQSTCSQESCCDGFILNQNILSGGLQYNKQRMQFTFSFGGQNFNITDAALPPTSKNKTDYQATIIGFERIYLWRDSDMTTRQKSPTECAGVSTQLGQRVPIPDGVKEGFKAVDSTAVRVDSSRNIPNQQYWIFKHHSSAEEAQLWCLQRCEEEELCHVADIRDDGPSYFTCALYPNTQVCGAYDTPLRQPCSLVLPQPPQKAHRKQ
;
A
#
# COMPACT_ATOMS: atom_id res chain seq x y z
N HIS A 1 -35.88 -19.34 -3.45
CA HIS A 1 -34.74 -19.01 -2.57
C HIS A 1 -33.49 -19.58 -3.21
N GLU A 2 -32.79 -18.79 -4.02
CA GLU A 2 -31.47 -19.16 -4.50
C GLU A 2 -30.49 -19.06 -3.33
N PHE A 3 -29.88 -20.19 -2.99
CA PHE A 3 -28.71 -20.20 -2.14
C PHE A 3 -27.56 -19.65 -2.97
N THR A 4 -27.26 -18.36 -2.81
CA THR A 4 -25.92 -17.85 -3.11
C THR A 4 -24.97 -18.55 -2.15
N THR A 5 -24.40 -19.66 -2.59
CA THR A 5 -23.18 -20.21 -1.99
C THR A 5 -22.11 -19.14 -2.13
N THR A 6 -21.98 -18.27 -1.12
CA THR A 6 -20.86 -17.35 -1.00
C THR A 6 -19.62 -18.24 -1.00
N SER A 7 -18.86 -18.23 -2.10
CA SER A 7 -17.56 -18.87 -2.14
C SER A 7 -16.78 -18.37 -0.92
N GLN A 8 -16.26 -19.30 -0.12
CA GLN A 8 -15.57 -18.96 1.11
C GLN A 8 -14.32 -18.15 0.74
N LYS A 9 -14.37 -16.82 0.93
CA LYS A 9 -13.26 -15.93 0.60
C LYS A 9 -12.03 -16.39 1.37
N THR A 10 -10.96 -16.66 0.62
CA THR A 10 -9.68 -17.09 1.20
C THR A 10 -8.73 -15.92 1.20
N TYR A 11 -8.27 -15.53 2.39
CA TYR A 11 -7.41 -14.36 2.57
C TYR A 11 -5.96 -14.76 2.74
N GLU A 12 -5.09 -14.06 2.02
CA GLU A 12 -3.65 -14.23 2.12
C GLU A 12 -3.00 -13.02 2.77
N ARG A 13 -2.08 -13.29 3.69
CA ARG A 13 -1.25 -12.25 4.27
C ARG A 13 -0.22 -11.80 3.24
N LEU A 14 -0.22 -10.51 2.95
CA LEU A 14 0.75 -9.89 2.08
C LEU A 14 2.00 -9.44 2.85
N ASN A 15 3.10 -9.26 2.11
CA ASN A 15 4.36 -8.73 2.64
C ASN A 15 4.45 -7.19 2.58
N PHE A 16 3.34 -6.51 2.27
CA PHE A 16 3.28 -5.04 2.30
C PHE A 16 3.18 -4.53 3.73
N ARG A 17 3.76 -3.34 3.94
CA ARG A 17 3.76 -2.65 5.22
C ARG A 17 2.65 -1.62 5.36
N LYS A 18 2.02 -1.21 4.25
CA LYS A 18 1.02 -0.14 4.21
C LYS A 18 0.12 -0.28 2.99
N ALA A 19 -1.15 0.11 3.13
CA ALA A 19 -2.06 0.36 2.01
C ALA A 19 -2.21 1.87 1.80
N GLY A 20 -2.09 2.34 0.56
CA GLY A 20 -2.16 3.78 0.22
C GLY A 20 -3.58 4.32 0.08
N THR A 21 -4.53 3.48 -0.34
CA THR A 21 -5.93 3.84 -0.58
C THR A 21 -6.83 2.61 -0.36
N GLY A 22 -8.16 2.80 -0.36
CA GLY A 22 -9.14 1.69 -0.36
C GLY A 22 -9.68 1.25 1.01
N VAL A 23 -9.37 2.00 2.09
CA VAL A 23 -9.99 1.76 3.40
C VAL A 23 -11.33 2.46 3.48
N TYR A 24 -12.43 1.71 3.53
CA TYR A 24 -13.79 2.26 3.61
C TYR A 24 -14.46 2.04 4.98
N HIS A 25 -14.01 1.03 5.73
CA HIS A 25 -14.55 0.71 7.04
C HIS A 25 -13.41 0.51 8.06
N THR A 26 -13.58 1.01 9.27
CA THR A 26 -12.57 0.91 10.33
C THR A 26 -13.24 0.64 11.66
N VAL A 27 -12.75 -0.37 12.37
CA VAL A 27 -13.22 -0.77 13.70
C VAL A 27 -12.03 -0.79 14.65
N VAL A 28 -12.24 -0.30 15.87
CA VAL A 28 -11.21 -0.22 16.92
C VAL A 28 -11.61 -1.14 18.07
N PHE A 29 -10.68 -2.00 18.47
CA PHE A 29 -10.85 -2.94 19.58
C PHE A 29 -9.97 -2.54 20.76
N GLN A 30 -10.46 -2.75 21.99
CA GLN A 30 -9.66 -2.58 23.20
C GLN A 30 -8.79 -3.80 23.44
N ALA A 31 -7.52 -3.58 23.80
CA ALA A 31 -6.55 -4.65 24.02
C ALA A 31 -6.92 -5.58 25.19
N GLU A 32 -7.67 -5.08 26.20
CA GLU A 32 -8.13 -5.87 27.34
C GLU A 32 -9.33 -6.78 26.98
N GLY A 33 -10.05 -6.49 25.89
CA GLY A 33 -11.28 -7.18 25.51
C GLY A 33 -11.16 -8.09 24.28
N ALA A 34 -10.04 -8.08 23.57
CA ALA A 34 -9.86 -8.88 22.36
C ALA A 34 -8.39 -9.24 22.12
N THR A 35 -8.13 -10.50 21.76
CA THR A 35 -6.79 -10.91 21.28
C THR A 35 -6.64 -10.62 19.79
N LEU A 36 -5.40 -10.56 19.28
CA LEU A 36 -5.15 -10.39 17.84
C LEU A 36 -5.83 -11.47 17.00
N THR A 37 -5.92 -12.69 17.51
CA THR A 37 -6.57 -13.81 16.84
C THR A 37 -8.09 -13.59 16.73
N ASP A 38 -8.69 -13.00 17.77
CA ASP A 38 -10.12 -12.67 17.76
C ASP A 38 -10.42 -11.54 16.77
N VAL A 39 -9.59 -10.48 16.78
CA VAL A 39 -9.69 -9.39 15.81
C VAL A 39 -9.49 -9.89 14.38
N HIS A 40 -8.51 -10.78 14.16
CA HIS A 40 -8.31 -11.40 12.85
C HIS A 40 -9.55 -12.16 12.37
N ARG A 41 -10.14 -13.01 13.22
CA ARG A 41 -11.37 -13.75 12.89
C ARG A 41 -12.55 -12.81 12.64
N PHE A 42 -12.68 -11.76 13.42
CA PHE A 42 -13.71 -10.74 13.24
C PHE A 42 -13.57 -10.08 11.86
N CYS A 43 -12.41 -9.51 11.54
CA CYS A 43 -12.18 -8.84 10.26
C CYS A 43 -12.38 -9.79 9.07
N GLN A 44 -11.90 -11.03 9.18
CA GLN A 44 -12.11 -12.05 8.16
C GLN A 44 -13.61 -12.35 7.95
N SER A 45 -14.36 -12.54 9.04
CA SER A 45 -15.80 -12.82 8.97
C SER A 45 -16.57 -11.65 8.38
N THR A 46 -16.34 -10.42 8.86
CA THR A 46 -17.02 -9.22 8.37
C THR A 46 -16.72 -8.98 6.89
N CYS A 47 -15.46 -9.07 6.49
CA CYS A 47 -15.05 -8.92 5.09
C CYS A 47 -15.62 -10.01 4.18
N SER A 48 -15.85 -11.23 4.72
CA SER A 48 -16.45 -12.32 3.95
C SER A 48 -17.94 -12.09 3.68
N GLN A 49 -18.63 -11.41 4.60
CA GLN A 49 -20.06 -11.11 4.49
C GLN A 49 -20.32 -9.89 3.61
N GLU A 50 -19.35 -8.98 3.51
CA GLU A 50 -19.48 -7.78 2.69
C GLU A 50 -19.08 -8.03 1.23
N SER A 51 -19.98 -7.71 0.31
CA SER A 51 -19.73 -7.83 -1.14
C SER A 51 -18.59 -6.93 -1.63
N CYS A 52 -18.36 -5.80 -0.95
CA CYS A 52 -17.38 -4.80 -1.33
C CYS A 52 -16.00 -5.00 -0.70
N CYS A 53 -15.86 -5.97 0.19
CA CYS A 53 -14.61 -6.17 0.89
C CYS A 53 -13.70 -7.14 0.14
N ASP A 54 -12.59 -6.62 -0.35
CA ASP A 54 -11.54 -7.38 -1.04
C ASP A 54 -10.35 -7.73 -0.12
N GLY A 55 -10.31 -7.15 1.07
CA GLY A 55 -9.24 -7.36 2.02
C GLY A 55 -9.43 -6.56 3.29
N PHE A 56 -8.61 -6.85 4.29
CA PHE A 56 -8.62 -6.13 5.57
C PHE A 56 -7.20 -5.94 6.08
N ILE A 57 -7.03 -4.93 6.91
CA ILE A 57 -5.75 -4.57 7.52
C ILE A 57 -5.90 -4.73 9.03
N LEU A 58 -4.99 -5.49 9.64
CA LEU A 58 -4.88 -5.58 11.08
C LEU A 58 -3.72 -4.72 11.54
N ASN A 59 -4.03 -3.77 12.42
CA ASN A 59 -3.05 -2.91 13.04
C ASN A 59 -3.05 -3.15 14.53
N GLN A 60 -1.92 -3.61 15.06
CA GLN A 60 -1.70 -3.62 16.49
C GLN A 60 -0.92 -2.38 16.88
N ASN A 61 -1.58 -1.48 17.60
CA ASN A 61 -0.96 -0.28 18.13
C ASN A 61 -0.97 -0.35 19.65
N ILE A 62 0.19 -0.14 20.27
CA ILE A 62 0.27 0.12 21.70
C ILE A 62 -0.02 1.61 21.86
N LEU A 63 -1.27 1.95 22.15
CA LEU A 63 -1.66 3.31 22.50
C LEU A 63 -1.25 3.58 23.96
N SER A 64 0.06 3.69 24.19
CA SER A 64 0.57 4.27 25.43
C SER A 64 0.37 5.77 25.33
N GLY A 65 -0.83 6.23 25.70
CA GLY A 65 -1.20 7.63 25.89
C GLY A 65 -0.56 8.61 24.92
N GLY A 66 -1.23 8.92 23.80
CA GLY A 66 -0.64 9.76 22.74
C GLY A 66 -1.65 10.45 21.80
N LEU A 67 -2.94 10.50 22.17
CA LEU A 67 -3.99 11.01 21.28
C LEU A 67 -4.27 12.49 21.56
N GLN A 68 -4.29 13.33 20.52
CA GLN A 68 -4.72 14.72 20.64
C GLN A 68 -6.24 14.75 20.84
N TYR A 69 -6.66 15.15 22.04
CA TYR A 69 -8.08 15.29 22.38
C TYR A 69 -8.59 16.68 21.97
N ASN A 70 -9.56 16.72 21.06
CA ASN A 70 -10.30 17.93 20.76
C ASN A 70 -11.42 18.12 21.79
N LYS A 71 -11.16 18.97 22.79
CA LYS A 71 -12.11 19.29 23.88
C LYS A 71 -13.45 19.85 23.39
N GLN A 72 -13.48 20.58 22.27
CA GLN A 72 -14.69 21.19 21.73
C GLN A 72 -15.60 20.17 21.06
N ARG A 73 -15.01 19.15 20.42
CA ARG A 73 -15.72 18.12 19.66
C ARG A 73 -15.85 16.79 20.39
N MET A 74 -15.30 16.67 21.60
CA MET A 74 -15.29 15.43 22.40
C MET A 74 -14.79 14.23 21.59
N GLN A 75 -13.70 14.45 20.83
CA GLN A 75 -13.14 13.44 19.94
C GLN A 75 -11.63 13.43 20.01
N PHE A 76 -11.05 12.26 19.82
CA PHE A 76 -9.63 12.06 19.63
C PHE A 76 -9.35 11.96 18.14
N THR A 77 -8.34 12.70 17.67
CA THR A 77 -7.87 12.58 16.30
C THR A 77 -6.50 11.93 16.30
N PHE A 78 -6.32 10.87 15.50
CA PHE A 78 -4.99 10.33 15.21
C PHE A 78 -4.81 10.12 13.72
N SER A 79 -3.61 10.40 13.24
CA SER A 79 -3.23 10.17 11.84
C SER A 79 -2.62 8.77 11.73
N PHE A 80 -3.19 7.93 10.87
CA PHE A 80 -2.67 6.60 10.59
C PHE A 80 -2.66 6.36 9.07
N GLY A 81 -1.53 5.93 8.52
CA GLY A 81 -1.40 5.68 7.09
C GLY A 81 -1.59 6.91 6.17
N GLY A 82 -1.60 8.14 6.70
CA GLY A 82 -1.96 9.36 5.94
C GLY A 82 -3.46 9.70 6.01
N GLN A 83 -4.23 8.92 6.77
CA GLN A 83 -5.65 9.14 7.06
C GLN A 83 -5.82 9.62 8.50
N ASN A 84 -6.62 10.67 8.69
CA ASN A 84 -6.98 11.15 10.03
C ASN A 84 -8.24 10.43 10.51
N PHE A 85 -8.15 9.75 11.64
CA PHE A 85 -9.24 9.04 12.28
C PHE A 85 -9.75 9.85 13.46
N ASN A 86 -11.07 10.01 13.55
CA ASN A 86 -11.73 10.68 14.67
C ASN A 86 -12.50 9.63 15.49
N ILE A 87 -12.08 9.40 16.73
CA ILE A 87 -12.80 8.55 17.69
C ILE A 87 -13.57 9.47 18.64
N THR A 88 -14.88 9.32 18.72
CA THR A 88 -15.71 10.03 19.71
C THR A 88 -15.63 9.37 21.08
N ASP A 89 -15.84 10.16 22.13
CA ASP A 89 -15.76 9.73 23.54
C ASP A 89 -16.69 8.54 23.88
N ALA A 90 -17.72 8.30 23.07
CA ALA A 90 -18.64 7.17 23.23
C ALA A 90 -18.02 5.80 22.92
N ALA A 91 -16.95 5.76 22.12
CA ALA A 91 -16.25 4.54 21.75
C ALA A 91 -15.11 4.17 22.72
N LEU A 92 -14.90 4.97 23.77
CA LEU A 92 -13.77 4.82 24.69
C LEU A 92 -14.17 4.19 26.03
N PRO A 93 -13.25 3.44 26.67
CA PRO A 93 -13.49 2.88 27.98
C PRO A 93 -13.55 3.98 29.06
N PRO A 94 -14.29 3.75 30.16
CA PRO A 94 -14.44 4.74 31.25
C PRO A 94 -13.11 5.21 31.86
N THR A 95 -12.06 4.41 31.77
CA THR A 95 -10.75 4.61 32.39
C THR A 95 -9.86 5.64 31.69
N SER A 96 -10.18 6.07 30.46
CA SER A 96 -9.36 7.00 29.69
C SER A 96 -9.77 8.48 29.82
N LYS A 97 -10.88 8.79 30.52
CA LYS A 97 -11.46 10.15 30.56
C LYS A 97 -10.65 11.19 31.35
N ASN A 98 -9.67 10.78 32.17
CA ASN A 98 -8.98 11.67 33.12
C ASN A 98 -7.47 11.87 32.90
N LYS A 99 -6.87 11.39 31.79
CA LYS A 99 -5.44 11.60 31.52
C LYS A 99 -5.24 12.74 30.49
N THR A 100 -4.28 13.63 30.75
CA THR A 100 -4.02 14.84 29.94
C THR A 100 -2.64 14.86 29.29
N ASP A 101 -1.69 14.04 29.75
CA ASP A 101 -0.34 13.96 29.20
C ASP A 101 -0.21 12.72 28.32
N TYR A 102 -0.11 12.97 27.02
CA TYR A 102 -0.14 11.94 26.00
C TYR A 102 1.02 12.17 25.01
N GLN A 103 2.09 11.39 25.14
CA GLN A 103 3.23 11.36 24.20
C GLN A 103 3.22 10.03 23.43
N ALA A 104 3.05 10.08 22.11
CA ALA A 104 2.89 8.91 21.27
C ALA A 104 4.22 8.23 20.93
N THR A 105 4.36 6.94 21.23
CA THR A 105 5.30 6.05 20.55
C THR A 105 4.49 4.96 19.85
N ILE A 106 4.29 5.10 18.54
CA ILE A 106 3.55 4.11 17.74
C ILE A 106 4.55 3.11 17.18
N ILE A 107 4.71 1.96 17.85
CA ILE A 107 5.28 0.76 17.21
C ILE A 107 4.08 0.00 16.62
N GLY A 108 3.71 0.35 15.40
CA GLY A 108 2.61 -0.28 14.68
C GLY A 108 3.08 -1.52 13.94
N PHE A 109 2.40 -2.65 14.12
CA PHE A 109 2.50 -3.79 13.22
C PHE A 109 1.28 -3.81 12.31
N GLU A 110 1.49 -3.57 11.01
CA GLU A 110 0.45 -3.71 10.00
C GLU A 110 0.53 -5.11 9.38
N ARG A 111 -0.60 -5.83 9.36
CA ARG A 111 -0.76 -7.07 8.60
C ARG A 111 -1.88 -6.87 7.60
N ILE A 112 -1.53 -6.92 6.32
CA ILE A 112 -2.47 -6.70 5.22
C ILE A 112 -2.89 -8.06 4.69
N TYR A 113 -4.19 -8.27 4.57
CA TYR A 113 -4.80 -9.48 4.05
C TYR A 113 -5.63 -9.14 2.84
N LEU A 114 -5.40 -9.85 1.73
CA LEU A 114 -6.17 -9.69 0.50
C LEU A 114 -6.85 -11.01 0.13
N TRP A 115 -8.07 -10.93 -0.38
CA TRP A 115 -8.76 -12.07 -0.96
C TRP A 115 -8.05 -12.51 -2.24
N ARG A 116 -7.47 -13.71 -2.22
CA ARG A 116 -6.64 -14.28 -3.31
C ARG A 116 -7.37 -14.25 -4.66
N ASP A 117 -8.61 -14.69 -4.66
CA ASP A 117 -9.43 -14.84 -5.87
C ASP A 117 -10.43 -13.69 -6.02
N SER A 118 -10.04 -12.49 -5.57
CA SER A 118 -10.89 -11.31 -5.64
C SER A 118 -11.27 -11.00 -7.10
N ASP A 119 -12.57 -10.92 -7.31
CA ASP A 119 -13.22 -10.55 -8.57
C ASP A 119 -13.31 -9.03 -8.76
N MET A 120 -12.54 -8.22 -8.02
CA MET A 120 -12.62 -6.75 -8.03
C MET A 120 -12.53 -6.10 -9.42
N THR A 121 -11.92 -6.77 -10.40
CA THR A 121 -11.78 -6.28 -11.78
C THR A 121 -13.00 -6.57 -12.64
N THR A 122 -13.75 -7.62 -12.32
CA THR A 122 -14.93 -8.09 -13.08
C THR A 122 -16.24 -7.79 -12.35
N ARG A 123 -16.19 -7.54 -11.03
CA ARG A 123 -17.34 -7.19 -10.21
C ARG A 123 -17.98 -5.92 -10.75
N GLN A 124 -19.30 -5.91 -10.86
CA GLN A 124 -20.03 -4.67 -11.17
C GLN A 124 -19.66 -3.60 -10.15
N LYS A 125 -19.47 -2.37 -10.62
CA LYS A 125 -19.09 -1.24 -9.74
C LYS A 125 -20.04 -1.20 -8.55
N SER A 126 -19.45 -1.33 -7.37
CA SER A 126 -20.18 -1.38 -6.11
C SER A 126 -21.06 -0.14 -5.92
N PRO A 127 -22.12 -0.22 -5.10
CA PRO A 127 -22.89 0.95 -4.67
C PRO A 127 -21.98 2.05 -4.11
N THR A 128 -22.44 3.30 -4.15
CA THR A 128 -21.71 4.47 -3.62
C THR A 128 -21.29 4.29 -2.15
N GLU A 129 -22.00 3.46 -1.38
CA GLU A 129 -21.68 3.09 0.00
C GLU A 129 -20.34 2.37 0.17
N CYS A 130 -19.87 1.72 -0.89
CA CYS A 130 -18.59 1.03 -0.94
C CYS A 130 -17.45 1.89 -1.50
N ALA A 131 -17.76 3.13 -1.92
CA ALA A 131 -16.72 4.10 -2.18
C ALA A 131 -16.10 4.45 -0.83
N GLY A 132 -14.85 4.06 -0.61
CA GLY A 132 -14.11 4.46 0.58
C GLY A 132 -14.18 5.96 0.77
N VAL A 133 -14.07 6.40 2.04
CA VAL A 133 -14.02 7.83 2.36
C VAL A 133 -12.89 8.42 1.54
N SER A 134 -13.24 9.19 0.50
CA SER A 134 -12.29 9.98 -0.27
C SER A 134 -11.84 11.14 0.62
N THR A 135 -10.98 10.83 1.59
CA THR A 135 -10.20 11.85 2.29
C THR A 135 -9.44 12.65 1.22
N GLN A 136 -9.19 13.93 1.46
CA GLN A 136 -8.63 14.87 0.47
C GLN A 136 -7.30 14.43 -0.22
N LEU A 137 -6.67 13.33 0.20
CA LEU A 137 -5.60 12.60 -0.52
C LEU A 137 -6.08 11.66 -1.66
N GLY A 138 -7.38 11.43 -1.79
CA GLY A 138 -8.05 10.58 -2.78
C GLY A 138 -8.71 11.36 -3.91
N GLN A 139 -8.55 12.69 -3.94
CA GLN A 139 -8.67 13.39 -5.21
C GLN A 139 -7.60 12.79 -6.11
N ARG A 140 -8.03 12.15 -7.20
CA ARG A 140 -7.17 11.77 -8.31
C ARG A 140 -6.60 13.06 -8.86
N VAL A 141 -5.51 13.54 -8.23
CA VAL A 141 -4.72 14.65 -8.75
C VAL A 141 -4.24 14.14 -10.10
N PRO A 142 -4.64 14.77 -11.21
CA PRO A 142 -4.15 14.37 -12.52
C PRO A 142 -2.62 14.44 -12.45
N ILE A 143 -1.97 13.30 -12.63
CA ILE A 143 -0.51 13.26 -12.69
C ILE A 143 -0.13 13.97 -13.99
N PRO A 144 0.69 15.02 -13.95
CA PRO A 144 1.07 15.74 -15.16
C PRO A 144 1.78 14.80 -16.13
N ASP A 145 1.41 14.86 -17.41
CA ASP A 145 2.07 14.06 -18.46
C ASP A 145 3.57 14.36 -18.56
N GLY A 146 3.97 15.58 -18.17
CA GLY A 146 5.37 16.03 -18.11
C GLY A 146 6.26 15.21 -17.17
N VAL A 147 5.70 14.40 -16.26
CA VAL A 147 6.52 13.49 -15.43
C VAL A 147 7.34 12.53 -16.30
N LYS A 148 6.84 12.13 -17.48
CA LYS A 148 7.55 11.23 -18.39
C LYS A 148 8.85 11.84 -18.93
N GLU A 149 8.95 13.16 -19.01
CA GLU A 149 10.10 13.87 -19.57
C GLU A 149 11.35 13.74 -18.69
N GLY A 150 11.18 13.58 -17.38
CA GLY A 150 12.27 13.35 -16.42
C GLY A 150 12.86 11.93 -16.46
N PHE A 151 12.37 11.07 -17.35
CA PHE A 151 12.74 9.66 -17.39
C PHE A 151 13.18 9.22 -18.79
N LYS A 152 14.07 8.24 -18.83
CA LYS A 152 14.50 7.55 -20.05
C LYS A 152 14.12 6.07 -19.97
N ALA A 153 13.47 5.56 -21.02
CA ALA A 153 13.21 4.13 -21.12
C ALA A 153 14.53 3.32 -21.05
N VAL A 154 14.52 2.25 -20.27
CA VAL A 154 15.65 1.33 -20.11
C VAL A 154 15.53 0.23 -21.14
N ASP A 155 16.58 0.05 -21.94
CA ASP A 155 16.69 -1.08 -22.88
C ASP A 155 16.92 -2.37 -22.09
N SER A 156 16.07 -3.37 -22.29
CA SER A 156 16.14 -4.66 -21.62
C SER A 156 17.45 -5.40 -21.91
N THR A 157 18.06 -5.18 -23.08
CA THR A 157 19.33 -5.82 -23.47
C THR A 157 20.55 -5.26 -22.73
N ALA A 158 20.45 -4.03 -22.23
CA ALA A 158 21.52 -3.35 -21.50
C ALA A 158 21.52 -3.66 -19.99
N VAL A 159 20.51 -4.39 -19.51
CA VAL A 159 20.34 -4.75 -18.09
C VAL A 159 20.94 -6.12 -17.82
N ARG A 160 21.77 -6.21 -16.79
CA ARG A 160 22.25 -7.48 -16.23
C ARG A 160 21.25 -7.96 -15.19
N VAL A 161 20.72 -9.15 -15.37
CA VAL A 161 19.80 -9.76 -14.39
C VAL A 161 20.61 -10.62 -13.42
N ASP A 162 20.48 -10.33 -12.14
CA ASP A 162 21.09 -11.10 -11.06
C ASP A 162 20.09 -11.32 -9.93
N SER A 163 19.38 -12.45 -9.99
CA SER A 163 18.36 -12.83 -9.01
C SER A 163 18.92 -13.23 -7.65
N SER A 164 20.23 -13.48 -7.55
CA SER A 164 20.89 -13.84 -6.29
C SER A 164 21.26 -12.61 -5.46
N ARG A 165 21.37 -11.45 -6.12
CA ARG A 165 21.76 -10.21 -5.48
C ARG A 165 20.59 -9.61 -4.71
N ASN A 166 20.81 -9.35 -3.43
CA ASN A 166 19.84 -8.65 -2.59
C ASN A 166 19.86 -7.16 -2.90
N ILE A 167 19.00 -6.73 -3.82
CA ILE A 167 18.82 -5.33 -4.21
C ILE A 167 17.62 -4.75 -3.46
N PRO A 168 17.81 -3.74 -2.59
CA PRO A 168 16.69 -3.09 -1.92
C PRO A 168 15.79 -2.41 -2.95
N ASN A 169 14.49 -2.54 -2.78
CA ASN A 169 13.49 -1.93 -3.64
C ASN A 169 12.21 -1.64 -2.85
N GLN A 170 11.51 -0.58 -3.25
CA GLN A 170 10.14 -0.31 -2.79
C GLN A 170 9.16 -0.88 -3.82
N GLN A 171 8.15 -1.60 -3.35
CA GLN A 171 7.12 -2.18 -4.22
C GLN A 171 5.75 -1.62 -3.88
N TYR A 172 4.95 -1.40 -4.92
CA TYR A 172 3.58 -0.93 -4.82
C TYR A 172 2.67 -1.75 -5.74
N TRP A 173 1.48 -2.07 -5.27
CA TRP A 173 0.42 -2.65 -6.08
C TRP A 173 -0.57 -1.57 -6.48
N ILE A 174 -0.82 -1.46 -7.78
CA ILE A 174 -1.75 -0.50 -8.39
C ILE A 174 -2.88 -1.30 -9.02
N PHE A 175 -4.09 -1.25 -8.46
CA PHE A 175 -5.16 -2.14 -8.89
C PHE A 175 -5.80 -1.72 -10.21
N LYS A 176 -6.05 -2.71 -11.07
CA LYS A 176 -6.54 -2.49 -12.45
C LYS A 176 -7.98 -1.98 -12.51
N HIS A 177 -8.78 -2.22 -11.47
CA HIS A 177 -10.16 -1.75 -11.41
C HIS A 177 -10.26 -0.22 -11.27
N HIS A 178 -9.18 0.46 -10.83
CA HIS A 178 -9.13 1.91 -10.66
C HIS A 178 -8.12 2.62 -11.58
N SER A 179 -7.21 1.88 -12.22
CA SER A 179 -6.14 2.46 -13.03
C SER A 179 -5.90 1.69 -14.32
N SER A 180 -5.77 2.43 -15.41
CA SER A 180 -5.27 1.89 -16.68
C SER A 180 -3.76 1.61 -16.60
N ALA A 181 -3.22 0.87 -17.58
CA ALA A 181 -1.78 0.61 -17.65
C ALA A 181 -0.95 1.89 -17.79
N GLU A 182 -1.46 2.89 -18.51
CA GLU A 182 -0.79 4.19 -18.69
C GLU A 182 -0.84 5.03 -17.40
N GLU A 183 -1.98 5.04 -16.71
CA GLU A 183 -2.12 5.72 -15.43
C GLU A 183 -1.24 5.09 -14.35
N ALA A 184 -1.15 3.75 -14.33
CA ALA A 184 -0.27 3.03 -13.43
C ALA A 184 1.21 3.34 -13.69
N GLN A 185 1.59 3.48 -14.96
CA GLN A 185 2.93 3.91 -15.34
C GLN A 185 3.21 5.34 -14.85
N LEU A 186 2.33 6.29 -15.14
CA LEU A 186 2.47 7.68 -14.68
C LEU A 186 2.56 7.77 -13.15
N TRP A 187 1.74 6.99 -12.44
CA TRP A 187 1.80 6.89 -10.97
C TRP A 187 3.14 6.36 -10.48
N CYS A 188 3.67 5.32 -11.12
CA CYS A 188 4.97 4.75 -10.77
C CYS A 188 6.12 5.75 -10.98
N LEU A 189 6.10 6.49 -12.09
CA LEU A 189 7.09 7.54 -12.39
C LEU A 189 7.00 8.70 -11.40
N GLN A 190 5.79 9.18 -11.10
CA GLN A 190 5.57 10.25 -10.12
C GLN A 190 6.09 9.87 -8.74
N ARG A 191 5.86 8.62 -8.30
CA ARG A 191 6.43 8.14 -7.03
C ARG A 191 7.95 8.09 -7.06
N CYS A 192 8.56 7.65 -8.16
CA CYS A 192 10.01 7.69 -8.30
C CYS A 192 10.57 9.12 -8.33
N GLU A 193 9.80 10.09 -8.82
CA GLU A 193 10.19 11.49 -8.80
C GLU A 193 10.24 12.04 -7.36
N GLU A 194 9.25 11.68 -6.54
CA GLU A 194 9.11 12.09 -5.13
C GLU A 194 10.10 11.37 -4.19
N GLU A 195 10.51 10.14 -4.52
CA GLU A 195 11.41 9.33 -3.70
C GLU A 195 12.88 9.61 -4.05
N GLU A 196 13.61 10.27 -3.13
CA GLU A 196 15.00 10.72 -3.35
C GLU A 196 15.97 9.61 -3.76
N LEU A 197 15.77 8.40 -3.23
CA LEU A 197 16.62 7.25 -3.50
C LEU A 197 16.24 6.51 -4.78
N CYS A 198 15.14 6.88 -5.45
CA CYS A 198 14.72 6.20 -6.66
C CYS A 198 15.57 6.63 -7.86
N HIS A 199 16.10 5.63 -8.58
CA HIS A 199 16.81 5.84 -9.84
C HIS A 199 16.17 5.10 -11.01
N VAL A 200 15.51 3.96 -10.76
CA VAL A 200 14.82 3.17 -11.78
C VAL A 200 13.44 2.78 -11.28
N ALA A 201 12.42 3.02 -12.09
CA ALA A 201 11.05 2.57 -11.87
C ALA A 201 10.69 1.52 -12.93
N ASP A 202 10.31 0.31 -12.51
CA ASP A 202 9.82 -0.76 -13.39
C ASP A 202 8.36 -1.04 -13.08
N ILE A 203 7.48 -0.85 -14.07
CA ILE A 203 6.07 -1.22 -13.98
C ILE A 203 5.85 -2.57 -14.65
N ARG A 204 5.24 -3.48 -13.92
CA ARG A 204 5.06 -4.87 -14.31
C ARG A 204 3.60 -5.26 -14.30
N ASP A 205 3.23 -6.12 -15.23
CA ASP A 205 1.90 -6.69 -15.33
C ASP A 205 1.93 -8.18 -14.95
N ASP A 206 2.29 -8.43 -13.67
CA ASP A 206 2.54 -9.79 -13.16
C ASP A 206 1.27 -10.46 -12.59
N GLY A 207 0.14 -9.75 -12.49
CA GLY A 207 -1.05 -10.22 -11.77
C GLY A 207 -2.38 -9.90 -12.45
N PRO A 208 -3.45 -10.68 -12.18
CA PRO A 208 -4.77 -10.45 -12.79
C PRO A 208 -5.44 -9.17 -12.31
N SER A 209 -5.18 -8.75 -11.06
CA SER A 209 -5.94 -7.68 -10.40
C SER A 209 -5.14 -6.39 -10.19
N TYR A 210 -3.82 -6.42 -10.37
CA TYR A 210 -2.93 -5.28 -10.11
C TYR A 210 -1.73 -5.24 -11.06
N PHE A 211 -1.18 -4.05 -11.23
CA PHE A 211 0.17 -3.81 -11.71
C PHE A 211 1.14 -3.72 -10.53
N THR A 212 2.38 -4.18 -10.71
CA THR A 212 3.45 -4.05 -9.72
C THR A 212 4.39 -2.93 -10.14
N CYS A 213 4.48 -1.88 -9.35
CA CYS A 213 5.50 -0.83 -9.51
C CYS A 213 6.66 -1.12 -8.56
N ALA A 214 7.87 -1.29 -9.10
CA ALA A 214 9.08 -1.50 -8.33
C ALA A 214 10.04 -0.32 -8.53
N LEU A 215 10.43 0.32 -7.43
CA LEU A 215 11.38 1.42 -7.40
C LEU A 215 12.72 0.92 -6.88
N TYR A 216 13.77 1.11 -7.67
CA TYR A 216 15.13 0.68 -7.38
C TYR A 216 16.05 1.89 -7.24
N PRO A 217 17.06 1.82 -6.35
CA PRO A 217 18.13 2.80 -6.31
C PRO A 217 19.07 2.66 -7.50
N ASN A 218 20.12 3.47 -7.53
CA ASN A 218 21.15 3.32 -8.54
C ASN A 218 21.94 2.02 -8.30
N THR A 219 21.67 1.00 -9.12
CA THR A 219 22.30 -0.32 -9.07
C THR A 219 23.32 -0.54 -10.20
N GLN A 220 23.75 0.54 -10.87
CA GLN A 220 24.72 0.45 -11.95
C GLN A 220 26.06 -0.07 -11.42
N VAL A 221 26.61 -1.07 -12.10
CA VAL A 221 27.95 -1.59 -11.85
C VAL A 221 28.80 -1.32 -13.07
N CYS A 222 29.89 -0.60 -12.86
CA CYS A 222 30.94 -0.35 -13.84
C CYS A 222 32.04 -1.41 -13.69
N GLY A 223 32.83 -1.65 -14.74
CA GLY A 223 33.88 -2.67 -14.73
C GLY A 223 34.84 -2.58 -13.53
N ALA A 224 35.43 -3.72 -13.16
CA ALA A 224 36.36 -3.82 -12.05
C ALA A 224 37.75 -3.25 -12.42
N TYR A 225 38.50 -2.77 -11.43
CA TYR A 225 39.83 -2.15 -11.59
C TYR A 225 40.88 -3.04 -12.29
N ASP A 226 40.63 -4.35 -12.30
CA ASP A 226 41.49 -5.47 -12.68
C ASP A 226 41.20 -6.02 -14.09
N THR A 227 40.21 -5.46 -14.80
CA THR A 227 39.98 -5.72 -16.24
C THR A 227 40.39 -4.50 -17.08
N PRO A 228 40.87 -4.67 -18.32
CA PRO A 228 41.28 -3.53 -19.15
C PRO A 228 40.14 -2.51 -19.23
N LEU A 229 40.39 -1.31 -18.70
CA LEU A 229 39.44 -0.20 -18.60
C LEU A 229 38.68 -0.03 -19.92
N ARG A 230 37.40 -0.43 -19.97
CA ARG A 230 36.36 0.04 -20.93
C ARG A 230 35.04 -0.74 -20.93
N GLN A 231 34.67 -1.47 -19.87
CA GLN A 231 33.28 -1.96 -19.83
C GLN A 231 32.33 -0.82 -19.43
N PRO A 232 31.31 -0.50 -20.24
CA PRO A 232 30.32 0.50 -19.88
C PRO A 232 29.57 0.06 -18.61
N CYS A 233 29.16 1.03 -17.79
CA CYS A 233 28.35 0.75 -16.62
C CYS A 233 27.03 0.09 -17.05
N SER A 234 26.68 -0.98 -16.35
CA SER A 234 25.50 -1.79 -16.64
C SER A 234 24.55 -1.76 -15.46
N LEU A 235 23.27 -1.54 -15.72
CA LEU A 235 22.25 -1.60 -14.68
C LEU A 235 22.06 -3.06 -14.25
N VAL A 236 22.02 -3.30 -12.94
CA VAL A 236 21.75 -4.64 -12.39
C VAL A 236 20.38 -4.68 -11.75
N LEU A 237 19.51 -5.59 -12.18
CA LEU A 237 18.16 -5.79 -11.60
C LEU A 237 17.97 -7.24 -11.15
N PRO A 238 17.12 -7.52 -10.16
CA PRO A 238 16.88 -8.88 -9.68
C PRO A 238 16.09 -9.75 -10.68
N GLN A 239 15.38 -9.11 -11.60
CA GLN A 239 14.55 -9.74 -12.63
C GLN A 239 14.59 -8.93 -13.93
N PRO A 240 14.26 -9.55 -15.09
CA PRO A 240 14.23 -8.84 -16.36
C PRO A 240 13.24 -7.67 -16.33
N PRO A 241 13.62 -6.45 -16.75
CA PRO A 241 12.72 -5.30 -16.76
C PRO A 241 11.58 -5.53 -17.76
N GLN A 242 10.37 -5.05 -17.43
CA GLN A 242 9.21 -5.12 -18.35
C GLN A 242 8.94 -3.76 -18.99
N LYS A 243 8.78 -2.72 -18.17
CA LYS A 243 8.61 -1.33 -18.61
C LYS A 243 9.41 -0.41 -17.70
N ALA A 244 10.72 -0.64 -17.67
CA ALA A 244 11.65 0.09 -16.83
C ALA A 244 12.01 1.46 -17.40
N HIS A 245 12.05 2.46 -16.53
CA HIS A 245 12.39 3.84 -16.81
C HIS A 245 13.41 4.32 -15.79
N ARG A 246 14.48 4.97 -16.26
CA ARG A 246 15.55 5.53 -15.43
C ARG A 246 15.37 7.03 -15.30
N LYS A 247 15.44 7.54 -14.06
CA LYS A 247 15.42 8.98 -13.75
C LYS A 247 16.66 9.65 -14.37
N GLN A 248 16.45 10.80 -15.02
CA GLN A 248 17.53 11.57 -15.68
C GLN A 248 18.30 12.44 -14.69
#